data_AF-A0A7C2Q635-F1
#
_entry.id   AF-A0A7C2Q635-F1
#
_cell.length_a   1.000
_cell.length_b   1.000
_cell.length_c   1.000
_cell.angle_alpha   90.00
_cell.angle_beta   90.00
_cell.angle_gamma   90.00
#
_symmetry.space_group_name_H-M   'P 1'
#
loop_
_entity.id
_entity.type
_entity.pdbx_description
1 polymer ?
#
loop_
_entity_poly.entity_id
_entity_poly.type
_entity_poly.pdbx_seq_one_letter_code
_entity_poly.pdbx_strand_id
1 'polypeptide(L)' 'MSTPTRWRRLLRASLLVLAVGGLLLCIPLPLLPASVLTYRQALVIFGVIVALGKLLYDTLFYDHYWP' A
#
# COMPACT_ATOMS: atom_id res chain seq x y z
N MET A 1 2.32 12.45 -19.55
CA MET A 1 1.62 13.01 -18.37
C MET A 1 2.40 14.22 -17.85
N SER A 2 1.74 15.32 -17.49
CA SER A 2 2.44 16.45 -16.84
C SER A 2 2.87 16.06 -15.42
N THR A 3 4.05 16.52 -14.99
CA THR A 3 4.63 16.28 -13.65
C THR A 3 3.63 16.46 -12.49
N PRO A 4 2.77 17.49 -12.41
CA PRO A 4 1.79 17.63 -11.33
C PRO A 4 0.71 16.53 -11.31
N THR A 5 0.40 15.95 -12.47
CA THR A 5 -0.63 14.91 -12.59
C THR A 5 -0.10 13.56 -12.09
N ARG A 6 1.21 13.30 -12.30
CA ARG A 6 1.93 12.12 -11.80
C ARG A 6 2.03 12.09 -10.27
N TRP A 7 2.39 13.23 -9.65
CA TRP A 7 2.42 13.35 -8.18
C TRP A 7 1.03 13.24 -7.54
N ARG A 8 -0.01 13.82 -8.14
CA ARG A 8 -1.40 13.64 -7.67
C ARG A 8 -1.86 12.19 -7.72
N ARG A 9 -1.49 11.46 -8.78
CA ARG A 9 -1.82 10.03 -8.92
C ARG A 9 -1.10 9.19 -7.86
N LEU A 10 0.19 9.43 -7.64
CA LEU A 10 0.96 8.78 -6.57
C LEU A 10 0.31 9.04 -5.21
N LEU A 11 0.02 10.30 -4.86
CA LEU A 11 -0.59 10.65 -3.57
C LEU A 11 -1.95 9.94 -3.37
N ARG A 12 -2.81 9.95 -4.39
CA ARG A 12 -4.11 9.24 -4.32
C ARG A 12 -3.94 7.73 -4.17
N ALA A 13 -3.01 7.13 -4.91
CA ALA A 13 -2.75 5.70 -4.84
C ALA A 13 -2.15 5.30 -3.48
N SER A 14 -1.21 6.08 -2.95
CA SER A 14 -0.65 5.87 -1.61
C SER A 14 -1.72 6.00 -0.52
N LEU A 15 -2.59 7.00 -0.62
CA LEU A 15 -3.74 7.15 0.29
C LEU A 15 -4.68 5.94 0.23
N LEU A 16 -4.95 5.42 -0.97
CA LEU A 16 -5.73 4.20 -1.15
C LEU A 16 -5.07 2.98 -0.50
N VAL A 17 -3.76 2.78 -0.71
CA VAL A 17 -3.02 1.67 -0.10
C VAL A 17 -3.04 1.76 1.43
N LEU A 18 -2.86 2.95 1.99
CA LEU A 18 -2.94 3.18 3.44
C LEU A 18 -4.36 2.96 3.97
N ALA A 19 -5.39 3.43 3.27
CA ALA A 19 -6.78 3.24 3.66
C ALA A 19 -7.16 1.76 3.65
N VAL A 20 -6.78 1.01 2.60
CA VAL A 20 -7.02 -0.43 2.50
C VAL A 20 -6.24 -1.19 3.56
N GLY A 21 -4.96 -0.85 3.78
CA GLY A 21 -4.13 -1.46 4.82
C GLY A 21 -4.70 -1.23 6.22
N GLY A 22 -5.11 0.01 6.54
CA GLY A 22 -5.75 0.34 7.81
C GLY A 22 -7.07 -0.40 8.00
N LEU A 23 -7.90 -0.48 6.96
CA LEU A 23 -9.16 -1.22 6.99
C LEU A 23 -8.92 -2.71 7.22
N LEU A 24 -7.91 -3.29 6.56
CA LEU A 24 -7.47 -4.68 6.78
C LEU A 24 -6.94 -4.94 8.19
N LEU A 25 -6.45 -3.92 8.91
CA LEU A 25 -6.07 -4.06 10.33
C LEU A 25 -7.27 -3.94 11.27
N CYS A 26 -8.23 -3.07 10.93
CA CYS A 26 -9.41 -2.80 11.76
C CYS A 26 -10.51 -3.84 11.64
N ILE A 27 -10.52 -4.69 10.61
CA ILE A 27 -11.51 -5.78 10.50
C ILE A 27 -11.35 -6.72 11.70
N PRO A 28 -12.37 -6.80 12.60
CA PRO A 28 -12.32 -7.74 13.71
C PRO A 28 -12.49 -9.15 13.14
N LEU A 29 -11.47 -9.99 13.29
CA LEU A 29 -11.61 -11.42 13.06
C LEU A 29 -11.92 -12.09 14.41
N PRO A 30 -13.16 -12.58 14.61
CA PRO A 30 -13.47 -13.34 15.81
C PRO A 30 -12.71 -14.68 15.77
N LEU A 31 -12.17 -15.09 16.93
CA LEU A 31 -11.73 -16.47 17.25
C LEU A 31 -10.36 -16.95 16.74
N LEU A 32 -9.42 -16.06 16.41
CA LEU A 32 -8.05 -16.48 16.05
C LEU A 32 -7.07 -16.41 17.24
N PRO A 33 -6.12 -17.36 17.37
CA PRO A 33 -5.04 -17.28 18.35
C PRO A 33 -4.21 -16.00 18.19
N ALA A 34 -3.69 -15.46 19.30
CA ALA A 34 -2.92 -14.22 19.30
C ALA A 34 -1.73 -14.23 18.32
N SER A 35 -1.05 -15.37 18.16
CA SER A 35 0.05 -15.54 17.20
C SER A 35 -0.39 -15.32 15.75
N VAL A 36 -1.56 -15.82 15.36
CA VAL A 36 -2.13 -15.64 14.02
C VAL A 36 -2.53 -14.18 13.78
N LEU A 37 -3.00 -13.48 14.82
CA LEU A 37 -3.22 -12.03 14.74
C LEU A 37 -1.91 -11.27 14.49
N THR A 38 -0.81 -11.63 15.15
CA THR A 38 0.49 -10.97 14.96
C THR A 38 1.04 -11.20 13.56
N TYR A 39 0.97 -12.43 13.04
CA TYR A 39 1.39 -12.72 11.66
C TYR A 39 0.53 -12.01 10.62
N ARG A 40 -0.79 -11.92 10.84
CA ARG A 40 -1.69 -11.14 9.99
C ARG A 40 -1.27 -9.67 9.96
N GLN A 41 -1.05 -9.06 11.12
CA GLN A 41 -0.64 -7.66 11.20
C GLN A 41 0.70 -7.44 10.49
N ALA A 42 1.67 -8.31 10.71
CA ALA A 42 2.96 -8.27 10.04
C ALA A 42 2.81 -8.39 8.51
N LEU A 43 1.95 -9.30 8.03
CA LEU A 43 1.69 -9.50 6.61
C LEU A 43 1.00 -8.29 5.97
N VAL A 44 0.02 -7.68 6.66
CA VAL A 44 -0.65 -6.47 6.19
C VAL A 44 0.32 -5.30 6.13
N ILE A 45 1.13 -5.08 7.17
CA ILE A 45 2.15 -4.02 7.19
C ILE A 45 3.17 -4.25 6.08
N PHE A 46 3.67 -5.48 5.93
CA PHE A 46 4.60 -5.84 4.87
C PHE A 46 4.01 -5.58 3.48
N GLY A 47 2.76 -6.00 3.24
CA GLY A 47 2.04 -5.76 1.99
C GLY A 47 1.88 -4.27 1.68
N VAL A 48 1.56 -3.45 2.69
CA VAL A 48 1.48 -1.99 2.55
C VAL A 48 2.83 -1.40 2.16
N ILE A 49 3.92 -1.80 2.82
CA ILE A 49 5.27 -1.32 2.51
C ILE A 49 5.67 -1.71 1.08
N VAL A 50 5.45 -2.96 0.69
CA VAL A 50 5.77 -3.44 -0.66
C VAL A 50 4.94 -2.71 -1.72
N ALA A 51 3.64 -2.51 -1.48
CA ALA A 51 2.77 -1.79 -2.41
C ALA A 51 3.16 -0.32 -2.56
N LEU A 52 3.52 0.36 -1.47
CA LEU A 52 4.04 1.74 -1.50
C LEU A 52 5.38 1.82 -2.22
N GLY A 53 6.30 0.90 -1.93
CA GLY A 53 7.60 0.81 -2.60
C GLY A 53 7.45 0.58 -4.09
N LYS A 54 6.53 -0.31 -4.50
CA LYS A 54 6.20 -0.54 -5.91
C LYS A 54 5.61 0.71 -6.56
N LEU A 55 4.64 1.38 -5.92
CA LEU A 55 4.07 2.63 -6.43
C LEU A 55 5.13 3.71 -6.63
N LEU A 56 6.07 3.81 -5.69
CA LEU A 56 7.19 4.75 -5.79
C LEU A 56 8.12 4.35 -6.94
N TYR A 57 8.44 3.06 -7.09
CA TYR A 57 9.29 2.55 -8.16
C TYR A 57 8.66 2.76 -9.54
N ASP A 58 7.39 2.39 -9.69
CA ASP A 58 6.61 2.57 -10.91
C ASP A 58 6.53 4.05 -11.27
N THR A 59 6.22 4.89 -10.27
CA THR A 59 6.12 6.32 -10.50
C THR A 59 7.48 6.92 -10.82
N LEU A 60 8.59 6.58 -10.14
CA LEU A 60 9.89 7.22 -10.34
C LEU A 60 10.62 6.73 -11.59
N PHE A 61 10.58 5.42 -11.84
CA PHE A 61 11.38 4.76 -12.87
C PHE A 61 10.52 4.28 -14.04
N TYR A 62 9.45 3.52 -13.79
CA TYR A 62 8.73 2.83 -14.87
C TYR A 62 7.96 3.80 -15.79
N ASP A 63 7.24 4.78 -15.22
CA ASP A 63 6.55 5.86 -15.95
C ASP A 63 7.54 6.80 -16.69
N HIS A 64 8.83 6.76 -16.34
CA HIS A 64 9.85 7.57 -17.00
C HIS A 64 10.42 6.90 -18.24
N TYR A 65 10.63 5.58 -18.20
CA TYR A 65 11.21 4.81 -19.31
C TYR A 65 10.16 4.28 -20.30
N TRP A 66 8.90 4.13 -19.88
CA TRP A 66 7.81 3.67 -20.75
C TRP A 66 6.49 4.40 -20.44
N PRO A 67 6.35 5.67 -20.89
CA PRO A 67 5.17 6.50 -20.61
C PRO A 67 3.88 6.05 -21.30
#